data_AF-A0A7V8IWN2-F1
#
_entry.id   AF-A0A7V8IWN2-F1
#
_cell.length_a   1.000
_cell.length_b   1.000
_cell.length_c   1.000
_cell.angle_alpha   90.00
_cell.angle_beta   90.00
_cell.angle_gamma   90.00
#
_symmetry.space_group_name_H-M   'P 1'
#
loop_
_entity.id
_entity.type
_entity.pdbx_description
1 polymer ?
#
loop_
_entity_poly.entity_id
_entity_poly.type
_entity_poly.pdbx_seq_one_letter_code
_entity_poly.pdbx_strand_id
1 'polypeptide(L)'
;MSRRTRHWRTTRADLDEAVKLDPKFFLAAYRRGKIRWAQNDLEGADADLSTACGLNPQIAAAWAALTELRVRKNAPDAAIETADAGLKAKPGNADILNYRGLAWYAKKDFARAAADFTAALKENRNHRHAWFNRALMSCEEKKYAEAIADLDEAVRISPKNADAWKLRGYAKFASGKGDDCLPDYRKALEVAPKDWPDRKEIEEWLKKDKPK
;
A
#
# COMPACT_ATOMS: atom_id res chain seq x y z
N MET A 1 6.97 -45.84 -17.34
CA MET A 1 7.61 -45.85 -16.00
C MET A 1 8.88 -45.01 -16.13
N SER A 2 9.12 -43.89 -15.46
CA SER A 2 8.88 -43.53 -14.06
C SER A 2 8.62 -42.03 -13.95
N ARG A 3 7.67 -41.67 -13.07
CA ARG A 3 7.29 -40.31 -12.69
C ARG A 3 8.51 -39.60 -12.08
N ARG A 4 9.05 -38.58 -12.75
CA ARG A 4 9.89 -37.56 -12.10
C ARG A 4 8.99 -36.43 -11.60
N THR A 5 8.35 -36.66 -10.47
CA THR A 5 7.82 -35.61 -9.60
C THR A 5 8.99 -34.77 -9.09
N ARG A 6 9.42 -33.80 -9.89
CA ARG A 6 10.36 -32.76 -9.46
C ARG A 6 9.63 -31.91 -8.43
N HIS A 7 10.10 -31.93 -7.20
CA HIS A 7 9.66 -30.98 -6.18
C HIS A 7 10.09 -29.58 -6.65
N TRP A 8 9.15 -28.85 -7.24
CA TRP A 8 9.29 -27.44 -7.63
C TRP A 8 9.51 -26.61 -6.36
N ARG A 9 10.77 -26.42 -5.98
CA ARG A 9 11.12 -25.36 -5.02
C ARG A 9 10.92 -24.07 -5.79
N THR A 10 9.88 -23.30 -5.49
CA THR A 10 9.43 -22.11 -6.25
C THR A 10 10.55 -21.07 -6.43
N THR A 11 11.38 -21.26 -7.44
CA THR A 11 12.43 -20.34 -7.88
C THR A 11 11.99 -19.62 -9.13
N ARG A 12 12.65 -18.49 -9.45
CA ARG A 12 12.43 -17.77 -10.72
C ARG A 12 12.61 -18.68 -11.94
N ALA A 13 13.63 -19.53 -11.92
CA ALA A 13 13.96 -20.42 -13.03
C ALA A 13 12.84 -21.43 -13.35
N ASP A 14 12.23 -22.02 -12.33
CA ASP A 14 11.11 -22.95 -12.50
C ASP A 14 9.87 -22.25 -13.09
N LEU A 15 9.61 -21.00 -12.69
CA LEU A 15 8.51 -20.21 -13.23
C LEU A 15 8.78 -19.75 -14.66
N ASP A 16 10.03 -19.47 -15.01
CA ASP A 16 10.43 -19.18 -16.39
C ASP A 16 10.20 -20.38 -17.31
N GLU A 17 10.56 -21.59 -16.86
CA GLU A 17 10.28 -22.83 -17.59
C GLU A 17 8.77 -23.07 -17.71
N ALA A 18 8.02 -22.88 -16.62
CA ALA A 18 6.57 -23.07 -16.61
C ALA A 18 5.84 -22.14 -17.59
N VAL A 19 6.21 -20.85 -17.65
CA VAL A 19 5.61 -19.90 -18.62
C VAL A 19 6.02 -20.21 -20.05
N LYS A 20 7.22 -20.76 -20.30
CA LYS A 20 7.63 -21.21 -21.63
C LYS A 20 6.85 -22.43 -22.10
N LEU A 21 6.62 -23.39 -21.21
CA LEU A 21 5.88 -24.62 -21.50
C LEU A 21 4.39 -24.37 -21.66
N ASP A 22 3.82 -23.51 -20.81
CA ASP A 22 2.42 -23.09 -20.88
C ASP A 22 2.31 -21.56 -20.71
N PRO A 23 2.32 -20.81 -21.83
CA PRO A 23 2.11 -19.36 -21.81
C PRO A 23 0.76 -18.92 -21.24
N LYS A 24 -0.23 -19.83 -21.12
CA LYS A 24 -1.54 -19.54 -20.54
C LYS A 24 -1.60 -19.84 -19.03
N PHE A 25 -0.50 -20.29 -18.43
CA PHE A 25 -0.44 -20.57 -17.01
C PHE A 25 -0.37 -19.27 -16.19
N PHE A 26 -1.53 -18.64 -15.98
CA PHE A 26 -1.66 -17.34 -15.33
C PHE A 26 -0.97 -17.29 -13.95
N LEU A 27 -0.97 -18.41 -13.20
CA LEU A 27 -0.41 -18.45 -11.85
C LEU A 27 1.11 -18.39 -11.88
N ALA A 28 1.74 -18.99 -12.90
CA ALA A 28 3.17 -18.88 -13.10
C ALA A 28 3.56 -17.45 -13.47
N ALA A 29 2.81 -16.81 -14.38
CA ALA A 29 3.00 -15.40 -14.71
C ALA A 29 2.83 -14.51 -13.47
N TYR A 30 1.75 -14.65 -12.70
CA TYR A 30 1.53 -13.87 -11.48
C TYR A 30 2.68 -14.02 -10.47
N ARG A 31 3.08 -15.27 -10.18
CA ARG A 31 4.17 -15.55 -9.23
C ARG A 31 5.51 -15.02 -9.74
N ARG A 32 5.79 -15.16 -11.04
CA ARG A 32 7.02 -14.64 -11.64
C ARG A 32 7.07 -13.12 -11.57
N GLY A 33 5.95 -12.44 -11.85
CA GLY A 33 5.84 -11.00 -11.73
C GLY A 33 6.14 -10.49 -10.32
N LYS A 34 5.62 -11.17 -9.28
CA LYS A 34 5.96 -10.84 -7.88
C LYS A 34 7.44 -11.05 -7.56
N ILE A 35 8.09 -12.09 -8.09
CA ILE A 35 9.52 -12.32 -7.89
C ILE A 35 10.35 -11.26 -8.62
N ARG A 36 10.01 -10.93 -9.88
CA ARG A 36 10.68 -9.88 -10.65
C ARG A 36 10.59 -8.53 -9.95
N TRP A 37 9.42 -8.20 -9.39
CA TRP A 37 9.25 -6.99 -8.59
C TRP A 37 10.17 -6.99 -7.36
N ALA A 38 10.27 -8.10 -6.62
CA ALA A 38 11.21 -8.20 -5.50
C ALA A 38 12.69 -8.08 -5.93
N GLN A 39 12.99 -8.35 -7.19
CA GLN A 39 14.32 -8.18 -7.81
C GLN A 39 14.51 -6.80 -8.46
N ASN A 40 13.55 -5.88 -8.29
CA ASN A 40 13.52 -4.55 -8.90
C ASN A 40 13.44 -4.55 -10.45
N ASP A 41 13.07 -5.68 -11.06
CA ASP A 41 12.71 -5.76 -12.48
C ASP A 41 11.25 -5.33 -12.66
N LEU A 42 11.03 -4.01 -12.64
CA LEU A 42 9.70 -3.40 -12.65
C LEU A 42 8.97 -3.60 -13.99
N GLU A 43 9.70 -3.60 -15.11
CA GLU A 43 9.10 -3.82 -16.43
C GLU A 43 8.72 -5.29 -16.64
N GLY A 44 9.61 -6.22 -16.27
CA GLY A 44 9.30 -7.64 -16.33
C GLY A 44 8.18 -8.04 -15.35
N ALA A 45 8.07 -7.34 -14.21
CA ALA A 45 6.95 -7.51 -13.28
C ALA A 45 5.62 -7.00 -13.86
N ASP A 46 5.61 -5.81 -14.48
CA ASP A 46 4.39 -5.25 -15.10
C ASP A 46 3.90 -6.16 -16.22
N ALA A 47 4.80 -6.62 -17.10
CA ALA A 47 4.46 -7.53 -18.19
C ALA A 47 3.83 -8.85 -17.70
N ASP A 48 4.42 -9.45 -16.66
CA ASP A 48 3.94 -10.70 -16.08
C ASP A 48 2.60 -10.56 -15.36
N LEU A 49 2.44 -9.50 -14.57
CA LEU A 49 1.20 -9.22 -13.85
C LEU A 49 0.08 -8.85 -14.84
N SER A 50 0.37 -8.08 -15.88
CA SER A 50 -0.55 -7.77 -16.98
C SER A 50 -1.00 -9.05 -17.70
N THR A 51 -0.05 -9.95 -17.99
CA THR A 51 -0.34 -11.26 -18.58
C THR A 51 -1.26 -12.07 -17.67
N ALA A 52 -0.98 -12.13 -16.37
CA ALA A 52 -1.81 -12.86 -15.42
C ALA A 52 -3.25 -12.31 -15.35
N CYS A 53 -3.41 -10.99 -15.33
CA CYS A 53 -4.71 -10.31 -15.34
C CYS A 53 -5.50 -10.60 -16.63
N GLY A 54 -4.83 -10.57 -17.80
CA GLY A 54 -5.45 -10.87 -19.08
C GLY A 54 -5.86 -12.34 -19.24
N LEU A 55 -5.05 -13.27 -18.75
CA LEU A 55 -5.34 -14.72 -18.81
C LEU A 55 -6.46 -15.13 -17.85
N ASN A 56 -6.54 -14.50 -16.68
CA ASN A 56 -7.61 -14.76 -15.72
C ASN A 56 -7.97 -13.48 -14.94
N PRO A 57 -9.00 -12.74 -15.40
CA PRO A 57 -9.45 -11.52 -14.75
C PRO A 57 -9.98 -11.71 -13.32
N GLN A 58 -10.29 -12.94 -12.90
CA GLN A 58 -10.89 -13.19 -11.58
C GLN A 58 -9.87 -13.13 -10.42
N ILE A 59 -8.58 -12.95 -10.71
CA ILE A 59 -7.53 -12.89 -9.69
C ILE A 59 -7.38 -11.47 -9.17
N ALA A 60 -8.15 -11.10 -8.16
CA ALA A 60 -8.04 -9.78 -7.52
C ALA A 60 -6.60 -9.46 -7.08
N ALA A 61 -5.86 -10.45 -6.59
CA ALA A 61 -4.48 -10.27 -6.14
C ALA A 61 -3.50 -9.89 -7.27
N ALA A 62 -3.78 -10.27 -8.52
CA ALA A 62 -2.98 -9.87 -9.68
C ALA A 62 -3.26 -8.42 -10.06
N TRP A 63 -4.54 -8.03 -10.09
CA TRP A 63 -4.96 -6.65 -10.31
C TRP A 63 -4.42 -5.72 -9.24
N ALA A 64 -4.57 -6.06 -7.96
CA ALA A 64 -4.05 -5.27 -6.85
C ALA A 64 -2.52 -5.08 -6.94
N ALA A 65 -1.79 -6.16 -7.23
CA ALA A 65 -0.34 -6.10 -7.40
C ALA A 65 0.08 -5.22 -8.59
N LEU A 66 -0.63 -5.31 -9.73
CA LEU A 66 -0.34 -4.49 -10.91
C LEU A 66 -0.68 -3.01 -10.67
N THR A 67 -1.82 -2.72 -10.04
CA THR A 67 -2.19 -1.35 -9.66
C THR A 67 -1.16 -0.75 -8.72
N GLU A 68 -0.76 -1.47 -7.67
CA GLU A 68 0.28 -1.00 -6.73
C GLU A 68 1.60 -0.73 -7.45
N LEU A 69 2.04 -1.65 -8.31
CA LEU A 69 3.28 -1.50 -9.07
C LEU A 69 3.24 -0.21 -9.91
N ARG A 70 2.12 0.06 -10.58
CA ARG A 70 1.96 1.27 -11.42
C ARG A 70 1.87 2.55 -10.60
N VAL A 71 1.26 2.52 -9.41
CA VAL A 71 1.35 3.63 -8.44
C VAL A 71 2.81 3.90 -8.06
N ARG A 72 3.59 2.86 -7.74
CA ARG A 72 5.01 3.00 -7.37
C ARG A 72 5.89 3.46 -8.52
N LYS A 73 5.55 3.12 -9.76
CA LYS A 73 6.19 3.63 -10.98
C LYS A 73 5.80 5.09 -11.30
N ASN A 74 4.97 5.73 -10.46
CA ASN A 74 4.42 7.06 -10.71
C ASN A 74 3.64 7.15 -12.04
N ALA A 75 2.89 6.11 -12.37
CA ALA A 75 2.04 6.03 -13.56
C ALA A 75 0.54 6.00 -13.14
N PRO A 76 -0.01 7.12 -12.63
CA PRO A 76 -1.32 7.14 -12.01
C PRO A 76 -2.46 6.80 -12.99
N ASP A 77 -2.39 7.23 -14.25
CA ASP A 77 -3.43 6.92 -15.24
C ASP A 77 -3.49 5.41 -15.52
N ALA A 78 -2.34 4.78 -15.77
CA ALA A 78 -2.24 3.35 -15.98
C ALA A 78 -2.66 2.55 -14.72
N ALA A 79 -2.41 3.07 -13.52
CA ALA A 79 -2.87 2.46 -12.28
C ALA A 79 -4.40 2.53 -12.14
N ILE A 80 -5.01 3.67 -12.46
CA ILE A 80 -6.47 3.86 -12.45
C ILE A 80 -7.14 2.92 -13.45
N GLU A 81 -6.65 2.85 -14.69
CA GLU A 81 -7.19 1.94 -15.71
C GLU A 81 -7.12 0.47 -15.27
N THR A 82 -5.97 0.05 -14.71
CA THR A 82 -5.81 -1.30 -14.13
C THR A 82 -6.81 -1.55 -13.01
N ALA A 83 -6.96 -0.59 -12.09
CA ALA A 83 -7.86 -0.73 -10.96
C ALA A 83 -9.32 -0.80 -11.40
N ASP A 84 -9.72 0.00 -12.39
CA ASP A 84 -11.07 -0.02 -12.96
C ASP A 84 -11.37 -1.38 -13.60
N ALA A 85 -10.42 -1.94 -14.36
CA ALA A 85 -10.55 -3.29 -14.89
C ALA A 85 -10.65 -4.36 -13.79
N GLY A 86 -9.80 -4.25 -12.76
CA GLY A 86 -9.82 -5.16 -11.61
C GLY A 86 -11.12 -5.11 -10.81
N LEU A 87 -11.68 -3.91 -10.60
CA LEU A 87 -12.94 -3.72 -9.88
C LEU A 87 -14.17 -4.12 -10.70
N LYS A 88 -14.11 -4.07 -12.04
CA LYS A 88 -15.12 -4.72 -12.89
C LYS A 88 -15.14 -6.23 -12.70
N ALA A 89 -13.97 -6.86 -12.58
CA ALA A 89 -13.87 -8.31 -12.39
C ALA A 89 -14.20 -8.75 -10.94
N LYS A 90 -13.76 -7.97 -9.94
CA LYS A 90 -13.99 -8.20 -8.52
C LYS A 90 -14.42 -6.91 -7.83
N PRO A 91 -15.73 -6.57 -7.89
CA PRO A 91 -16.27 -5.40 -7.21
C PRO A 91 -15.97 -5.43 -5.71
N GLY A 92 -15.72 -4.26 -5.12
CA GLY A 92 -15.50 -4.15 -3.67
C GLY A 92 -14.16 -4.69 -3.17
N ASN A 93 -13.20 -5.03 -4.03
CA ASN A 93 -11.89 -5.43 -3.54
C ASN A 93 -11.16 -4.25 -2.86
N ALA A 94 -10.97 -4.35 -1.54
CA ALA A 94 -10.42 -3.28 -0.72
C ALA A 94 -8.98 -2.87 -1.11
N ASP A 95 -8.13 -3.83 -1.49
CA ASP A 95 -6.75 -3.53 -1.92
C ASP A 95 -6.75 -2.70 -3.21
N ILE A 96 -7.53 -3.14 -4.22
CA ILE A 96 -7.63 -2.43 -5.51
C ILE A 96 -8.20 -1.01 -5.30
N LEU A 97 -9.26 -0.88 -4.49
CA LEU A 97 -9.82 0.44 -4.13
C LEU A 97 -8.77 1.32 -3.46
N ASN A 98 -8.03 0.80 -2.47
CA ASN A 98 -6.96 1.55 -1.81
C ASN A 98 -5.88 2.02 -2.79
N TYR A 99 -5.41 1.16 -3.70
CA TYR A 99 -4.39 1.57 -4.66
C TYR A 99 -4.92 2.52 -5.74
N ARG A 100 -6.20 2.42 -6.13
CA ARG A 100 -6.83 3.42 -7.00
C ARG A 100 -6.96 4.77 -6.29
N GLY A 101 -7.30 4.76 -5.01
CA GLY A 101 -7.32 5.95 -4.16
C GLY A 101 -5.94 6.64 -4.11
N LEU A 102 -4.85 5.87 -3.97
CA LEU A 102 -3.49 6.40 -4.05
C LEU A 102 -3.17 7.01 -5.42
N ALA A 103 -3.64 6.40 -6.51
CA ALA A 103 -3.45 6.95 -7.86
C ALA A 103 -4.22 8.27 -8.05
N TRP A 104 -5.46 8.38 -7.55
CA TRP A 104 -6.21 9.64 -7.55
C TRP A 104 -5.55 10.72 -6.69
N TYR A 105 -5.04 10.33 -5.51
CA TYR A 105 -4.28 11.20 -4.63
C TYR A 105 -3.01 11.75 -5.32
N ALA A 106 -2.27 10.91 -6.05
CA ALA A 106 -1.12 11.36 -6.85
C ALA A 106 -1.52 12.39 -7.94
N LYS A 107 -2.75 12.29 -8.46
CA LYS A 107 -3.34 13.28 -9.38
C LYS A 107 -3.94 14.51 -8.67
N LYS A 108 -3.82 14.60 -7.35
CA LYS A 108 -4.44 15.62 -6.49
C LYS A 108 -5.97 15.67 -6.58
N ASP A 109 -6.59 14.58 -7.03
CA ASP A 109 -8.04 14.43 -6.98
C ASP A 109 -8.45 13.82 -5.64
N PHE A 110 -8.43 14.66 -4.60
CA PHE A 110 -8.69 14.23 -3.23
C PHE A 110 -10.13 13.75 -3.05
N ALA A 111 -11.09 14.25 -3.84
CA ALA A 111 -12.48 13.79 -3.79
C ALA A 111 -12.60 12.32 -4.20
N ARG A 112 -12.00 11.93 -5.34
CA ARG A 112 -12.00 10.53 -5.79
C ARG A 112 -11.14 9.64 -4.90
N ALA A 113 -10.01 10.14 -4.41
CA ALA A 113 -9.17 9.42 -3.46
C ALA A 113 -9.92 9.09 -2.16
N ALA A 114 -10.59 10.09 -1.56
CA ALA A 114 -11.38 9.94 -0.35
C ALA A 114 -12.52 8.92 -0.53
N ALA A 115 -13.21 8.96 -1.67
CA ALA A 115 -14.27 8.02 -2.00
C ALA A 115 -13.75 6.58 -2.05
N ASP A 116 -12.60 6.37 -2.70
CA ASP A 116 -11.97 5.05 -2.83
C ASP A 116 -11.45 4.51 -1.50
N PHE A 117 -10.77 5.33 -0.69
CA PHE A 117 -10.35 4.89 0.64
C PHE A 117 -11.55 4.56 1.54
N THR A 118 -12.62 5.35 1.46
CA THR A 118 -13.85 5.11 2.23
C THR A 118 -14.54 3.82 1.77
N ALA A 119 -14.60 3.56 0.47
CA ALA A 119 -15.11 2.31 -0.07
C ALA A 119 -14.25 1.13 0.37
N ALA A 120 -12.91 1.23 0.30
CA ALA A 120 -12.01 0.18 0.78
C ALA A 120 -12.24 -0.17 2.26
N LEU A 121 -12.47 0.84 3.10
CA LEU A 121 -12.77 0.66 4.51
C LEU A 121 -14.16 0.08 4.76
N LYS A 122 -15.16 0.41 3.93
CA LYS A 122 -16.48 -0.23 3.99
C LYS A 122 -16.39 -1.74 3.75
N GLU A 123 -15.58 -2.15 2.79
CA GLU A 123 -15.38 -3.56 2.42
C GLU A 123 -14.48 -4.30 3.42
N ASN A 124 -13.46 -3.62 3.96
CA ASN A 124 -12.59 -4.16 5.00
C ASN A 124 -12.22 -3.08 6.03
N ARG A 125 -12.92 -3.09 7.16
CA ARG A 125 -12.67 -2.15 8.27
C ARG A 125 -11.31 -2.32 8.94
N ASN A 126 -10.64 -3.45 8.75
CA ASN A 126 -9.29 -3.71 9.27
C ASN A 126 -8.20 -3.41 8.22
N HIS A 127 -8.53 -2.73 7.11
CA HIS A 127 -7.59 -2.39 6.05
C HIS A 127 -6.64 -1.25 6.46
N ARG A 128 -5.49 -1.64 7.00
CA ARG A 128 -4.52 -0.77 7.68
C ARG A 128 -3.99 0.36 6.79
N HIS A 129 -3.70 0.03 5.52
CA HIS A 129 -3.22 1.04 4.56
C HIS A 129 -4.30 2.04 4.16
N ALA A 130 -5.58 1.66 4.17
CA ALA A 130 -6.66 2.56 3.74
C ALA A 130 -6.92 3.63 4.81
N TRP A 131 -6.91 3.25 6.09
CA TRP A 131 -6.94 4.20 7.21
C TRP A 131 -5.76 5.17 7.14
N PHE A 132 -4.54 4.65 6.99
CA PHE A 132 -3.33 5.47 6.94
C PHE A 132 -3.34 6.43 5.73
N ASN A 133 -3.68 5.95 4.53
CA ASN A 133 -3.67 6.75 3.32
C ASN A 133 -4.75 7.84 3.33
N ARG A 134 -5.96 7.54 3.86
CA ARG A 134 -7.02 8.54 4.02
C ARG A 134 -6.62 9.60 5.03
N ALA A 135 -6.00 9.22 6.14
CA ALA A 135 -5.48 10.18 7.10
C ALA A 135 -4.35 11.06 6.55
N LEU A 136 -3.44 10.49 5.77
CA LEU A 136 -2.37 11.24 5.10
C LEU A 136 -2.95 12.32 4.18
N MET A 137 -3.93 11.95 3.35
CA MET A 137 -4.65 12.89 2.51
C MET A 137 -5.37 13.97 3.35
N SER A 138 -6.07 13.60 4.43
CA SER A 138 -6.73 14.56 5.32
C SER A 138 -5.73 15.52 5.99
N CYS A 139 -4.52 15.07 6.34
CA CYS A 139 -3.45 15.94 6.82
C CYS A 139 -3.03 16.98 5.76
N GLU A 140 -2.90 16.59 4.49
CA GLU A 140 -2.59 17.53 3.40
C GLU A 140 -3.68 18.55 3.15
N GLU A 141 -4.95 18.13 3.28
CA GLU A 141 -6.10 19.01 3.23
C GLU A 141 -6.29 19.83 4.53
N LYS A 142 -5.38 19.70 5.50
CA LYS A 142 -5.43 20.34 6.84
C LYS A 142 -6.67 19.99 7.66
N LYS A 143 -7.34 18.89 7.33
CA LYS A 143 -8.49 18.34 8.05
C LYS A 143 -8.00 17.46 9.21
N TYR A 144 -7.29 18.08 10.14
CA TYR A 144 -6.53 17.35 11.17
C TYR A 144 -7.43 16.53 12.12
N ALA A 145 -8.64 16.98 12.41
CA ALA A 145 -9.56 16.22 13.27
C ALA A 145 -9.95 14.87 12.64
N GLU A 146 -10.20 14.85 11.34
CA GLU A 146 -10.52 13.64 10.57
C GLU A 146 -9.29 12.74 10.44
N ALA A 147 -8.12 13.34 10.16
CA ALA A 147 -6.86 12.61 10.12
C ALA A 147 -6.54 11.92 11.45
N ILE A 148 -6.75 12.58 12.59
CA ILE A 148 -6.54 12.00 13.91
C ILE A 148 -7.47 10.80 14.13
N ALA A 149 -8.76 10.92 13.79
CA ALA A 149 -9.72 9.82 13.94
C ALA A 149 -9.34 8.59 13.10
N ASP A 150 -8.90 8.81 11.85
CA ASP A 150 -8.41 7.73 10.99
C ASP A 150 -7.10 7.12 11.50
N LEU A 151 -6.21 7.93 12.07
CA LEU A 151 -4.95 7.48 12.63
C LEU A 151 -5.12 6.72 13.95
N ASP A 152 -6.13 7.06 14.75
CA ASP A 152 -6.52 6.28 15.93
C ASP A 152 -6.85 4.84 15.55
N GLU A 153 -7.61 4.64 14.47
CA GLU A 153 -7.86 3.30 13.92
C GLU A 153 -6.60 2.67 13.34
N ALA A 154 -5.79 3.43 12.58
CA ALA A 154 -4.57 2.92 11.98
C ALA A 154 -3.58 2.36 13.04
N VAL A 155 -3.36 3.09 14.14
CA VAL A 155 -2.46 2.64 15.21
C VAL A 155 -3.08 1.57 16.10
N ARG A 156 -4.42 1.54 16.25
CA ARG A 156 -5.11 0.43 16.93
C ARG A 156 -4.93 -0.88 16.18
N ILE A 157 -5.03 -0.86 14.85
CA ILE A 157 -4.89 -2.05 14.01
C ILE A 157 -3.41 -2.40 13.76
N SER A 158 -2.51 -1.41 13.71
CA SER A 158 -1.07 -1.59 13.53
C SER A 158 -0.27 -0.80 14.57
N PRO A 159 -0.18 -1.29 15.82
CA PRO A 159 0.52 -0.58 16.88
C PRO A 159 2.03 -0.47 16.65
N LYS A 160 2.61 -1.25 15.73
CA LYS A 160 4.03 -1.19 15.35
C LYS A 160 4.32 -0.31 14.12
N ASN A 161 3.32 0.42 13.60
CA ASN A 161 3.53 1.32 12.47
C ASN A 161 4.04 2.70 12.95
N ALA A 162 5.35 2.90 12.90
CA ALA A 162 5.99 4.15 13.31
C ALA A 162 5.47 5.37 12.53
N ASP A 163 5.24 5.24 11.22
CA ASP A 163 4.78 6.34 10.38
C ASP A 163 3.37 6.79 10.75
N ALA A 164 2.49 5.86 11.13
CA ALA A 164 1.15 6.19 11.63
C ALA A 164 1.20 6.96 12.95
N TRP A 165 2.06 6.54 13.90
CA TRP A 165 2.27 7.28 15.14
C TRP A 165 2.84 8.68 14.88
N LYS A 166 3.85 8.80 14.01
CA LYS A 166 4.44 10.09 13.62
C LYS A 166 3.39 11.02 13.03
N LEU A 167 2.62 10.52 12.06
CA LEU A 167 1.61 11.32 11.37
C LEU A 167 0.49 11.75 12.33
N ARG A 168 0.15 10.93 13.34
CA ARG A 168 -0.85 11.31 14.35
C ARG A 168 -0.31 12.40 15.28
N GLY A 169 0.94 12.28 15.70
CA GLY A 169 1.64 13.34 16.42
C GLY A 169 1.63 14.66 15.64
N TYR A 170 1.99 14.61 14.35
CA TYR A 170 1.92 15.76 13.46
C TYR A 170 0.52 16.37 13.39
N ALA A 171 -0.51 15.56 13.15
CA ALA A 171 -1.89 16.05 13.05
C ALA A 171 -2.36 16.71 14.36
N LYS A 172 -2.03 16.13 15.53
CA LYS A 172 -2.34 16.72 16.84
C LYS A 172 -1.64 18.04 17.04
N PHE A 173 -0.33 18.11 16.77
CA PHE A 173 0.45 19.34 16.85
C PHE A 173 -0.15 20.43 15.95
N ALA A 174 -0.40 20.12 14.68
CA ALA A 174 -0.94 21.05 13.70
C ALA A 174 -2.39 21.49 14.01
N SER A 175 -3.16 20.68 14.75
CA SER A 175 -4.50 21.03 15.24
C SER A 175 -4.52 21.97 16.46
N GLY A 176 -3.36 22.38 16.97
CA GLY A 176 -3.25 23.20 18.18
C GLY A 176 -3.30 22.41 19.49
N LYS A 177 -3.35 21.07 19.42
CA LYS A 177 -3.27 20.15 20.56
C LYS A 177 -1.80 19.73 20.79
N GLY A 178 -0.93 20.74 20.96
CA GLY A 178 0.52 20.57 21.01
C GLY A 178 0.99 19.57 22.08
N ASP A 179 0.37 19.58 23.26
CA ASP A 179 0.81 18.71 24.37
C ASP A 179 0.49 17.23 24.12
N ASP A 180 -0.58 16.95 23.38
CA ASP A 180 -1.06 15.59 23.10
C ASP A 180 -0.23 14.85 22.03
N CYS A 181 0.70 15.52 21.36
CA CYS A 181 1.51 14.91 20.29
C CYS A 181 2.78 14.21 20.80
N LEU A 182 3.33 14.63 21.95
CA LEU A 182 4.57 14.05 22.49
C LEU A 182 4.51 12.54 22.70
N PRO A 183 3.42 11.97 23.24
CA PRO A 183 3.31 10.52 23.39
C PRO A 183 3.39 9.78 22.05
N ASP A 184 2.83 10.38 20.98
CA ASP A 184 2.81 9.77 19.66
C ASP A 184 4.19 9.76 19.01
N TYR A 185 4.94 10.86 19.10
CA TYR A 185 6.32 10.91 18.61
C TYR A 185 7.25 9.97 19.38
N ARG A 186 7.09 9.86 20.70
CA ARG A 186 7.84 8.88 21.51
C ARG A 186 7.49 7.46 21.11
N LYS A 187 6.21 7.17 20.90
CA LYS A 187 5.77 5.83 20.47
C LYS A 187 6.29 5.50 19.08
N ALA A 188 6.31 6.46 18.15
CA ALA A 188 6.90 6.30 16.83
C ALA A 188 8.37 5.87 16.92
N LEU A 189 9.19 6.56 17.73
CA LEU A 189 10.60 6.20 17.95
C LEU A 189 10.81 4.84 18.61
N GLU A 190 9.92 4.45 19.53
CA GLU A 190 9.93 3.17 20.24
C GLU A 190 9.71 2.00 19.28
N VAL A 191 8.75 2.12 18.35
CA VAL A 191 8.37 1.03 17.44
C VAL A 191 9.11 1.06 16.11
N ALA A 192 9.75 2.17 15.78
CA ALA A 192 10.53 2.34 14.56
C ALA A 192 11.77 1.42 14.53
N PRO A 193 12.16 0.94 13.34
CA PRO A 193 13.46 0.29 13.18
C PRO A 193 14.61 1.27 13.50
N LYS A 194 15.81 0.72 13.72
CA LYS A 194 16.98 1.53 14.12
C LYS A 194 17.37 2.54 13.04
N ASP A 195 17.23 2.17 11.78
CA ASP A 195 17.55 2.95 10.58
C ASP A 195 16.37 3.77 10.04
N TRP A 196 15.29 3.94 10.81
CA TRP A 196 14.15 4.76 10.40
C TRP A 196 14.59 6.20 10.08
N PRO A 197 14.32 6.72 8.86
CA PRO A 197 14.87 8.01 8.41
C PRO A 197 14.52 9.20 9.31
N ASP A 198 13.32 9.22 9.87
CA ASP A 198 12.81 10.36 10.65
C ASP A 198 13.31 10.37 12.11
N ARG A 199 14.05 9.34 12.53
CA ARG A 199 14.48 9.16 13.94
C ARG A 199 15.19 10.39 14.48
N LYS A 200 16.21 10.87 13.78
CA LYS A 200 17.06 11.99 14.24
C LYS A 200 16.25 13.28 14.36
N GLU A 201 15.41 13.57 13.37
CA GLU A 201 14.58 14.77 13.35
C GLU A 201 13.62 14.80 14.55
N ILE A 202 12.92 13.69 14.81
CA ILE A 202 11.99 13.60 15.93
C ILE A 202 12.72 13.68 17.27
N GLU A 203 13.88 13.02 17.42
CA GLU A 203 14.70 13.10 18.63
C GLU A 203 15.21 14.53 18.89
N GLU A 204 15.57 15.28 17.85
CA GLU A 204 15.96 16.69 17.98
C GLU A 204 14.78 17.58 18.32
N TRP A 205 13.63 17.37 17.69
CA TRP A 205 12.40 18.12 17.97
C TRP A 205 11.99 17.94 19.44
N LEU A 206 11.99 16.70 19.95
CA LEU A 206 11.69 16.39 21.35
C LEU A 206 12.68 16.99 22.36
N LYS A 207 13.90 17.35 21.94
CA LYS A 207 14.88 18.03 22.80
C LYS A 207 14.67 19.55 22.84
N LYS A 208 14.23 20.14 21.73
CA LYS A 208 14.10 21.60 21.55
C LYS A 208 12.74 22.12 22.02
N ASP A 209 11.66 21.44 21.65
CA ASP A 209 10.29 21.81 21.99
C ASP A 209 9.77 20.90 23.10
N LYS A 210 9.99 21.31 24.35
CA LYS A 210 9.07 20.93 25.42
C LYS A 210 7.94 21.96 25.38
N PRO A 211 6.71 21.58 25.03
CA PRO A 211 5.56 22.44 25.26
C PRO A 211 5.59 22.91 26.73
N LYS A 212 5.39 24.21 26.94
CA LYS A 212 5.33 24.82 28.27
C LYS A 212 3.99 24.55 28.92
#